data_AF-C2KJQ5-F1
#
_entry.id   AF-C2KJQ5-F1
#
_cell.length_a   1.000
_cell.length_b   1.000
_cell.length_c   1.000
_cell.angle_alpha   90.00
_cell.angle_beta   90.00
_cell.angle_gamma   90.00
#
_symmetry.space_group_name_H-M   'P 1'
#
loop_
_entity.id
_entity.type
_entity.pdbx_description
1 polymer ?
#
loop_
_entity_poly.entity_id
_entity_poly.type
_entity_poly.pdbx_seq_one_letter_code
_entity_poly.pdbx_strand_id
1 'polypeptide(L)'
;MRTGDFALFASSPFLLWEKNMLIDLHSHLLPNIDDGSKSLRASIRMAKEAVDSGIKAALMTPHHMNGHYVNHKDDVIRLTSEFQKHLDNNDIGLQVFPSQEVRINGGLLQSLDDDDILFADESNRTKYFVWFD
;
A
#
# COMPACT_ATOMS: atom_id res chain seq x y z
N MET A 1 -1.63 50.89 16.99
CA MET A 1 -2.43 50.15 17.99
C MET A 1 -3.30 49.14 17.26
N ARG A 2 -2.99 47.84 17.45
CA ARG A 2 -3.79 46.60 17.21
C ARG A 2 -4.28 46.39 15.78
N THR A 3 -3.73 45.53 14.91
CA THR A 3 -3.41 44.08 15.04
C THR A 3 -4.42 43.33 15.92
N GLY A 4 -5.44 42.77 15.27
CA GLY A 4 -6.33 41.79 15.86
C GLY A 4 -5.86 40.40 15.45
N ASP A 5 -5.30 39.69 16.42
CA ASP A 5 -4.78 38.35 16.33
C ASP A 5 -5.88 37.34 15.94
N PHE A 6 -5.65 36.58 14.87
CA PHE A 6 -6.27 35.28 14.69
C PHE A 6 -5.17 34.22 14.87
N ALA A 7 -4.93 33.87 16.13
CA ALA A 7 -4.09 32.75 16.48
C ALA A 7 -4.86 31.81 17.40
N LEU A 8 -4.84 30.53 17.02
CA LEU A 8 -4.92 29.32 17.84
C LEU A 8 -6.33 28.85 18.23
N PHE A 9 -6.74 27.71 17.65
CA PHE A 9 -6.80 26.41 18.34
C PHE A 9 -7.01 25.30 17.28
N ALA A 10 -5.91 24.70 16.85
CA ALA A 10 -5.94 23.37 16.20
C ALA A 10 -4.80 22.54 16.81
N SER A 11 -4.87 22.33 18.12
CA SER A 11 -4.00 21.38 18.82
C SER A 11 -4.60 19.99 18.72
N SER A 12 -4.50 19.39 17.53
CA SER A 12 -4.59 17.94 17.36
C SER A 12 -3.54 17.52 16.34
N PRO A 13 -2.52 16.74 16.71
CA PRO A 13 -1.50 16.26 15.78
C PRO A 13 -2.08 15.32 14.71
N PHE A 14 -3.35 14.92 14.83
CA PHE A 14 -4.05 14.07 13.86
C PHE A 14 -4.67 14.83 12.66
N LEU A 15 -4.70 16.17 12.69
CA LEU A 15 -5.47 16.99 11.74
C LEU A 15 -4.63 17.96 10.90
N LEU A 16 -3.35 17.62 10.68
CA LEU A 16 -2.53 18.21 9.63
C LEU A 16 -2.11 17.12 8.64
N TRP A 17 -3.09 16.41 8.08
CA TRP A 17 -2.85 15.79 6.78
C TRP A 17 -2.65 16.95 5.81
N GLU A 18 -1.45 17.08 5.22
CA GLU A 18 -1.28 18.05 4.14
C GLU A 18 -2.37 17.79 3.09
N LYS A 19 -3.10 18.84 2.70
CA LYS A 19 -4.25 18.79 1.78
C LYS A 19 -3.96 18.18 0.39
N ASN A 20 -2.74 17.67 0.16
CA ASN A 20 -2.21 17.20 -1.11
C ASN A 20 -1.53 15.82 -1.03
N MET A 21 -1.79 15.00 0.00
CA MET A 21 -1.28 13.61 -0.02
C MET A 21 -1.99 12.77 -1.08
N LEU A 22 -1.26 12.38 -2.13
CA LEU A 22 -1.70 11.40 -3.11
C LEU A 22 -1.32 9.99 -2.62
N ILE A 23 -2.31 9.10 -2.59
CA ILE A 23 -2.14 7.71 -2.17
C ILE A 23 -2.50 6.81 -3.35
N ASP A 24 -1.61 5.88 -3.67
CA ASP A 24 -1.87 4.81 -4.62
C ASP A 24 -2.52 3.63 -3.90
N LEU A 25 -3.72 3.23 -4.34
CA LEU A 25 -4.48 2.15 -3.72
C LEU A 25 -4.29 0.81 -4.43
N HIS A 26 -3.54 0.78 -5.53
CA HIS A 26 -3.30 -0.44 -6.31
C HIS A 26 -1.92 -0.42 -6.95
N SER A 27 -0.98 -1.18 -6.39
CA SER A 27 0.38 -1.19 -6.90
C SER A 27 1.06 -2.56 -6.79
N HIS A 28 1.80 -2.92 -7.84
CA HIS A 28 2.58 -4.16 -7.94
C HIS A 28 4.08 -3.85 -7.80
N LEU A 29 4.44 -3.12 -6.74
CA LEU A 29 5.83 -2.71 -6.47
C LEU A 29 6.65 -3.79 -5.77
N LEU A 30 6.02 -4.77 -5.11
CA LEU A 30 6.76 -5.83 -4.43
C LEU A 30 7.58 -6.66 -5.44
N PRO A 31 8.87 -6.90 -5.17
CA PRO A 31 9.77 -7.50 -6.15
C PRO A 31 9.53 -9.01 -6.31
N ASN A 32 9.29 -9.43 -7.56
CA ASN A 32 9.33 -10.82 -8.02
C ASN A 32 8.32 -11.76 -7.33
N ILE A 33 7.12 -11.27 -7.03
CA ILE A 33 6.04 -12.08 -6.45
C ILE A 33 4.79 -12.19 -7.33
N ASP A 34 4.71 -11.38 -8.38
CA ASP A 34 3.62 -11.40 -9.35
C ASP A 34 4.05 -10.88 -10.74
N ASP A 35 3.06 -10.44 -11.53
CA ASP A 35 3.27 -9.93 -12.87
C ASP A 35 3.84 -8.50 -12.94
N GLY A 36 3.93 -7.77 -11.82
CA GLY A 36 4.48 -6.42 -11.73
C GLY A 36 6.01 -6.38 -11.71
N SER A 37 6.60 -5.88 -10.61
CA SER A 37 8.05 -5.69 -10.54
C SER A 37 8.83 -7.00 -10.62
N LYS A 38 9.78 -7.09 -11.56
CA LYS A 38 10.60 -8.29 -11.79
C LYS A 38 11.87 -8.39 -10.96
N SER A 39 12.21 -7.35 -10.19
CA SER A 39 13.41 -7.34 -9.34
C SER A 39 13.37 -6.17 -8.36
N LEU A 40 14.13 -6.24 -7.27
CA LEU A 40 14.28 -5.10 -6.36
C LEU A 40 14.73 -3.83 -7.09
N ARG A 41 15.64 -3.93 -8.06
CA ARG A 41 16.09 -2.78 -8.86
C ARG A 41 14.94 -2.16 -9.67
N ALA A 42 14.03 -2.98 -10.20
CA ALA A 42 12.85 -2.49 -10.90
C ALA A 42 11.87 -1.82 -9.93
N SER A 43 11.63 -2.42 -8.75
CA SER A 43 10.77 -1.87 -7.70
C SER A 43 11.24 -0.49 -7.24
N ILE A 44 12.54 -0.35 -6.97
CA ILE A 44 13.16 0.93 -6.55
C ILE A 44 13.00 2.00 -7.64
N ARG A 45 13.12 1.65 -8.92
CA ARG A 45 12.89 2.60 -10.02
C ARG A 45 11.43 3.04 -10.09
N MET A 46 10.49 2.09 -10.04
CA MET A 46 9.05 2.39 -10.07
C MET A 46 8.61 3.22 -8.86
N ALA A 47 9.17 2.95 -7.67
CA ALA A 47 8.89 3.74 -6.47
C ALA A 47 9.41 5.19 -6.58
N LYS A 48 10.57 5.41 -7.22
CA LYS A 48 11.04 6.76 -7.53
C LYS A 48 10.10 7.49 -8.48
N GLU A 49 9.68 6.82 -9.56
CA GLU A 49 8.72 7.37 -10.53
C GLU A 49 7.39 7.74 -9.84
N ALA A 50 6.90 6.89 -8.92
CA ALA A 50 5.71 7.18 -8.12
C ALA A 50 5.88 8.44 -7.26
N VAL A 51 7.00 8.58 -6.53
CA VAL A 51 7.29 9.77 -5.72
C VAL A 51 7.42 11.03 -6.58
N ASP A 52 8.08 10.93 -7.74
CA ASP A 52 8.24 12.03 -8.69
C ASP A 52 6.90 12.51 -9.25
N SER A 53 5.91 11.61 -9.35
CA SER A 53 4.51 11.94 -9.70
C SER A 53 3.68 12.51 -8.54
N GLY A 54 4.24 12.59 -7.34
CA GLY A 54 3.60 13.15 -6.15
C GLY A 54 2.97 12.12 -5.20
N ILE A 55 3.05 10.81 -5.50
CA ILE A 55 2.54 9.76 -4.61
C ILE A 55 3.38 9.73 -3.33
N LYS A 56 2.71 9.69 -2.17
CA LYS A 56 3.33 9.69 -0.84
C LYS A 56 3.15 8.36 -0.11
N ALA A 57 2.07 7.65 -0.40
CA ALA A 57 1.80 6.34 0.15
C ALA A 57 1.25 5.39 -0.91
N ALA A 58 1.51 4.10 -0.77
CA ALA A 58 0.99 3.07 -1.66
C ALA A 58 0.57 1.79 -0.92
N LEU A 59 -0.56 1.20 -1.32
CA LEU A 59 -0.91 -0.16 -0.95
C LEU A 59 -0.18 -1.14 -1.87
N MET A 60 0.51 -2.11 -1.28
CA MET A 60 1.10 -3.23 -2.01
C MET A 60 -0.01 -4.23 -2.27
N THR A 61 -0.48 -4.35 -3.50
CA THR A 61 -1.64 -5.18 -3.87
C THR A 61 -1.24 -6.31 -4.83
N PRO A 62 -0.30 -7.19 -4.47
CA PRO A 62 0.08 -8.27 -5.37
C PRO A 62 -1.09 -9.23 -5.60
N HIS A 63 -1.07 -9.90 -6.75
CA HIS A 63 -2.10 -10.89 -7.11
C HIS A 63 -2.20 -12.02 -6.09
N HIS A 64 -3.42 -12.41 -5.74
CA HIS A 64 -3.73 -13.55 -4.87
C HIS A 64 -4.91 -14.37 -5.40
N MET A 65 -4.74 -15.69 -5.45
CA MET A 65 -5.72 -16.69 -5.90
C MET A 65 -6.29 -16.44 -7.31
N ASN A 66 -5.46 -15.94 -8.24
CA ASN A 66 -5.88 -15.68 -9.62
C ASN A 66 -5.65 -16.86 -10.59
N GLY A 67 -5.22 -18.01 -10.08
CA GLY A 67 -4.84 -19.20 -10.85
C GLY A 67 -3.36 -19.26 -11.24
N HIS A 68 -2.66 -18.12 -11.21
CA HIS A 68 -1.23 -18.02 -11.49
C HIS A 68 -0.40 -17.72 -10.23
N TYR A 69 -0.92 -16.88 -9.34
CA TYR A 69 -0.22 -16.41 -8.15
C TYR A 69 -1.00 -16.69 -6.86
N VAL A 70 -0.26 -17.07 -5.82
CA VAL A 70 -0.74 -17.24 -4.45
C VAL A 70 0.27 -16.55 -3.54
N ASN A 71 -0.09 -15.38 -3.04
CA ASN A 71 0.73 -14.58 -2.14
C ASN A 71 0.02 -14.48 -0.78
N HIS A 72 0.36 -15.35 0.17
CA HIS A 72 -0.32 -15.42 1.48
C HIS A 72 -0.17 -14.12 2.29
N LYS A 73 -1.14 -13.86 3.18
CA LYS A 73 -1.19 -12.63 3.99
C LYS A 73 0.14 -12.33 4.70
N ASP A 74 0.66 -13.32 5.42
CA ASP A 74 1.89 -13.17 6.22
C ASP A 74 3.12 -12.88 5.35
N ASP A 75 3.18 -13.48 4.16
CA ASP A 75 4.25 -13.20 3.21
C ASP A 75 4.18 -11.77 2.69
N VAL A 76 2.98 -11.29 2.34
CA VAL A 76 2.81 -9.92 1.85
C VAL A 76 3.14 -8.89 2.94
N ILE A 77 2.75 -9.14 4.20
CA ILE A 77 3.13 -8.30 5.35
C ILE A 77 4.66 -8.23 5.47
N ARG A 78 5.32 -9.40 5.51
CA ARG A 78 6.78 -9.49 5.66
C ARG A 78 7.50 -8.80 4.51
N LEU A 79 7.11 -9.09 3.26
CA LEU A 79 7.71 -8.52 2.06
C LEU A 79 7.49 -7.01 1.96
N THR A 80 6.34 -6.51 2.40
CA THR A 80 6.09 -5.07 2.48
C THR A 80 7.01 -4.39 3.48
N SER A 81 7.23 -5.00 4.66
CA SER A 81 8.18 -4.49 5.64
C SER A 81 9.63 -4.51 5.13
N GLU A 82 10.03 -5.57 4.44
CA GLU A 82 11.34 -5.66 3.78
C GLU A 82 11.50 -4.60 2.68
N PHE A 83 10.45 -4.39 1.89
CA PHE A 83 10.46 -3.39 0.82
C PHE A 83 10.54 -1.96 1.38
N GLN A 84 9.81 -1.63 2.45
CA GLN A 84 9.93 -0.33 3.13
C GLN A 84 11.38 -0.06 3.54
N LYS A 85 12.08 -1.04 4.13
CA LYS A 85 13.51 -0.89 4.49
C LYS A 85 14.38 -0.60 3.26
N HIS A 86 14.08 -1.21 2.12
CA HIS A 86 14.79 -0.90 0.88
C HIS A 86 14.50 0.51 0.37
N LEU A 87 13.27 1.01 0.49
CA LEU A 87 12.93 2.40 0.15
C LEU A 87 13.69 3.38 1.05
N ASP A 88 13.69 3.13 2.36
CA ASP A 88 14.38 3.94 3.35
C ASP A 88 15.89 3.99 3.08
N ASN A 89 16.53 2.84 2.83
CA ASN A 89 17.95 2.74 2.51
C ASN A 89 18.35 3.40 1.18
N ASN A 90 17.39 3.74 0.32
CA ASN A 90 17.61 4.40 -0.96
C ASN A 90 17.09 5.86 -0.96
N ASP A 91 16.74 6.39 0.22
CA ASP A 91 16.19 7.74 0.41
C ASP A 91 14.93 8.01 -0.45
N ILE A 92 14.07 7.01 -0.61
CA ILE A 92 12.81 7.13 -1.37
C ILE A 92 11.68 7.44 -0.39
N GLY A 93 11.13 8.65 -0.46
CA GLY A 93 10.03 9.13 0.37
C GLY A 93 8.65 8.55 -0.01
N LEU A 94 8.54 7.22 -0.12
CA LEU A 94 7.30 6.49 -0.33
C LEU A 94 7.02 5.61 0.88
N GLN A 95 5.85 5.77 1.49
CA GLN A 95 5.37 4.88 2.55
C GLN A 95 4.54 3.74 1.95
N VAL A 96 4.82 2.49 2.32
CA VAL A 96 4.11 1.32 1.77
C VAL A 96 3.35 0.56 2.85
N PHE A 97 2.17 0.05 2.51
CA PHE A 97 1.30 -0.70 3.40
C PHE A 97 0.86 -2.02 2.74
N PRO A 98 0.78 -3.13 3.50
CA PRO A 98 0.42 -4.42 2.93
C PRO A 98 -1.06 -4.45 2.56
N SER A 99 -1.37 -5.03 1.40
CA SER A 99 -2.73 -5.31 0.91
C SER A 99 -2.65 -6.48 -0.08
N GLN A 100 -3.73 -6.83 -0.77
CA GLN A 100 -3.73 -7.85 -1.82
C GLN A 100 -4.72 -7.49 -2.93
N GLU A 101 -4.41 -7.87 -4.17
CA GLU A 101 -5.40 -8.00 -5.23
C GLU A 101 -5.94 -9.43 -5.21
N VAL A 102 -7.11 -9.63 -4.60
CA VAL A 102 -7.70 -10.96 -4.43
C VAL A 102 -8.75 -11.23 -5.50
N ARG A 103 -8.51 -12.22 -6.36
CA ARG A 103 -9.51 -12.64 -7.36
C ARG A 103 -10.71 -13.30 -6.68
N ILE A 104 -11.91 -12.87 -7.05
CA ILE A 104 -13.15 -13.53 -6.62
C ILE A 104 -13.20 -14.95 -7.22
N ASN A 105 -13.26 -15.95 -6.34
CA ASN A 105 -13.34 -17.37 -6.72
C ASN A 105 -14.05 -18.19 -5.62
N GLY A 106 -14.25 -19.49 -5.86
CA GLY A 106 -14.95 -20.38 -4.93
C GLY A 106 -14.25 -20.62 -3.58
N GLY A 107 -12.96 -20.34 -3.47
CA GLY A 107 -12.17 -20.47 -2.24
C GLY A 107 -12.06 -19.20 -1.39
N LEU A 108 -12.55 -18.05 -1.90
CA LEU A 108 -12.40 -16.75 -1.22
C LEU A 108 -13.01 -16.74 0.19
N LEU A 109 -14.20 -17.32 0.36
CA LEU A 109 -14.86 -17.36 1.67
C LEU A 109 -14.05 -18.18 2.69
N GLN A 110 -13.50 -19.31 2.27
CA GLN A 110 -12.64 -20.12 3.13
C GLN A 110 -11.37 -19.36 3.51
N SER A 111 -10.75 -18.66 2.55
CA SER A 111 -9.53 -17.88 2.81
C SER A 111 -9.77 -16.70 3.75
N LEU A 112 -10.98 -16.13 3.73
CA LEU A 112 -11.42 -15.14 4.72
C LEU A 112 -11.59 -15.76 6.12
N ASP A 113 -12.20 -16.95 6.21
CA ASP A 113 -12.38 -17.67 7.47
C ASP A 113 -11.03 -18.12 8.07
N ASP A 114 -10.06 -18.44 7.21
CA ASP A 114 -8.69 -18.85 7.58
C ASP A 114 -7.76 -17.66 7.91
N ASP A 115 -8.25 -16.42 7.85
CA ASP A 115 -7.50 -15.18 8.05
C ASP A 115 -6.30 -15.00 7.10
N ASP A 116 -6.39 -15.48 5.85
CA ASP A 116 -5.33 -15.40 4.84
C ASP A 116 -5.52 -14.24 3.82
N ILE A 117 -6.47 -13.34 4.09
CA ILE A 117 -6.77 -12.19 3.24
C ILE A 117 -6.42 -10.87 3.93
N LEU A 118 -5.69 -10.02 3.22
CA LEU A 118 -5.43 -8.63 3.59
C LEU A 118 -6.54 -7.69 3.11
N PHE A 119 -6.79 -6.67 3.91
CA PHE A 119 -7.71 -5.57 3.64
C PHE A 119 -6.90 -4.29 3.37
N ALA A 120 -7.54 -3.26 2.84
CA ALA A 120 -6.88 -1.97 2.62
C ALA A 120 -6.73 -1.14 3.91
N ASP A 121 -7.28 -1.62 5.02
CA ASP A 121 -7.21 -0.97 6.31
C ASP A 121 -6.90 -1.96 7.43
N GLU A 122 -6.28 -1.46 8.50
CA GLU A 122 -5.93 -2.27 9.67
C GLU A 122 -7.15 -2.72 10.49
N SER A 123 -8.32 -2.10 10.27
CA SER A 123 -9.54 -2.44 11.01
C SER A 123 -10.35 -3.58 10.38
N ASN A 124 -9.87 -4.14 9.26
CA ASN A 124 -10.53 -5.18 8.47
C ASN A 124 -11.95 -4.79 8.04
N ARG A 125 -12.22 -3.49 7.87
CA ARG A 125 -13.55 -2.97 7.48
C ARG A 125 -13.63 -2.64 6.01
N THR A 126 -12.49 -2.39 5.38
CA THR A 126 -12.41 -1.87 4.02
C THR A 126 -11.86 -2.92 3.09
N LYS A 127 -12.78 -3.67 2.46
CA LYS A 127 -12.43 -4.67 1.46
C LYS A 127 -12.18 -3.97 0.13
N TYR A 128 -10.94 -3.98 -0.33
CA TYR A 128 -10.63 -3.63 -1.72
C TYR A 128 -10.47 -4.92 -2.49
N PHE A 129 -11.53 -5.29 -3.21
CA PHE A 129 -11.45 -6.31 -4.25
C PHE A 129 -11.24 -5.58 -5.55
N VAL A 130 -10.07 -5.77 -6.14
CA VAL A 130 -9.81 -5.25 -7.48
C VAL A 130 -10.15 -6.36 -8.46
N TRP A 131 -11.09 -6.04 -9.36
CA TRP A 131 -11.53 -6.91 -10.43
C TRP A 131 -10.98 -6.33 -11.73
N PHE A 132 -9.83 -6.84 -12.18
CA PHE A 132 -9.39 -6.66 -13.56
C PHE A 132 -9.19 -8.04 -14.19
N ASP A 133 -9.77 -8.20 -15.38
CA ASP A 133 -9.67 -9.36 -16.26
C ASP A 133 -8.35 -9.36 -17.04
#